data_AF-A0A9P5NKL4-F1
#
_entry.id   AF-A0A9P5NKL4-F1
#
_cell.length_a   1.000
_cell.length_b   1.000
_cell.length_c   1.000
_cell.angle_alpha   90.00
_cell.angle_beta   90.00
_cell.angle_gamma   90.00
#
_symmetry.space_group_name_H-M   'P 1'
#
loop_
_entity.id
_entity.type
_entity.pdbx_description
1 polymer ?
#
loop_
_entity_poly.entity_id
_entity_poly.type
_entity_poly.pdbx_seq_one_letter_code
_entity_poly.pdbx_strand_id
1 'polypeptide(L)'
;MWLKSYLNLGPTRPIWALVADALIATNQPTSERNVESEVKFNYFLQSWKTSQVGKIPRTIKGLLTTAKKFGLRPEGLIFSKEIRCSMPIWYHCEANPRLKRMINRTRASLCLRKQHKIKTVGEMEKVADCLNNPQHEDNEMCQCESCCEAGDIEIDCPRPHECFKRAKQILDTLPPKWHPKTLYPIEEEANNNEQNEIWFKKDMIINGNLGDTFRIFTE
;
A
#
# COMPACT_ATOMS: atom_id res chain seq x y z
N MET A 1 -0.99 -23.76 -11.02
CA MET A 1 0.08 -22.84 -11.50
C MET A 1 0.61 -22.02 -10.33
N TRP A 2 1.92 -22.09 -10.04
CA TRP A 2 2.53 -21.50 -8.83
C TRP A 2 2.37 -19.97 -8.76
N LEU A 3 2.60 -19.25 -9.86
CA LEU A 3 2.48 -17.79 -9.89
C LEU A 3 1.04 -17.32 -9.58
N LYS A 4 0.02 -17.95 -10.17
CA LYS A 4 -1.40 -17.62 -9.87
C LYS A 4 -1.71 -17.80 -8.38
N SER A 5 -1.19 -18.87 -7.79
CA SER A 5 -1.40 -19.17 -6.36
C SER A 5 -0.63 -18.21 -5.45
N TYR A 6 0.55 -17.72 -5.86
CA TYR A 6 1.31 -16.70 -5.15
C TYR A 6 0.62 -15.34 -5.11
N LEU A 7 0.00 -14.95 -6.24
CA LEU A 7 -0.71 -13.68 -6.39
C LEU A 7 -2.10 -13.67 -5.74
N ASN A 8 -2.55 -14.79 -5.17
CA ASN A 8 -3.74 -14.77 -4.34
C ASN A 8 -3.42 -14.07 -3.02
N LEU A 9 -3.82 -12.81 -2.90
CA LEU A 9 -3.61 -11.96 -1.72
C LEU A 9 -4.84 -11.94 -0.79
N GLY A 10 -5.83 -12.80 -1.04
CA GLY A 10 -7.03 -12.93 -0.23
C GLY A 10 -6.89 -13.89 0.96
N PRO A 11 -8.01 -14.23 1.64
CA PRO A 11 -8.01 -15.08 2.83
C PRO A 11 -7.55 -16.52 2.54
N THR A 12 -7.71 -16.99 1.29
CA THR A 12 -7.26 -18.32 0.85
C THR A 12 -5.79 -18.33 0.40
N ARG A 13 -4.99 -17.34 0.84
CA ARG A 13 -3.58 -17.23 0.47
C ARG A 13 -2.80 -18.41 1.06
N PRO A 14 -2.03 -19.16 0.24
CA PRO A 14 -1.33 -20.32 0.73
C PRO A 14 -0.12 -19.93 1.60
N ILE A 15 0.15 -20.72 2.64
CA ILE A 15 1.25 -20.48 3.60
C ILE A 15 2.60 -20.37 2.91
N TRP A 16 2.87 -21.19 1.88
CA TRP A 16 4.14 -21.14 1.16
C TRP A 16 4.38 -19.78 0.48
N ALA A 17 3.33 -19.05 0.10
CA ALA A 17 3.46 -17.71 -0.50
C ALA A 17 3.89 -16.68 0.54
N LEU A 18 3.45 -16.82 1.80
CA LEU A 18 3.92 -16.00 2.92
C LEU A 18 5.41 -16.28 3.21
N VAL A 19 5.81 -17.55 3.17
CA VAL A 19 7.23 -17.94 3.29
C VAL A 19 8.04 -17.37 2.12
N ALA A 20 7.51 -17.40 0.91
CA ALA A 20 8.16 -16.82 -0.26
C ALA A 20 8.34 -15.29 -0.10
N ASP A 21 7.33 -14.56 0.38
CA ASP A 21 7.46 -13.13 0.68
C ASP A 21 8.60 -12.86 1.68
N ALA A 22 8.66 -13.62 2.78
CA ALA A 22 9.71 -13.47 3.78
C ALA A 22 11.12 -13.74 3.21
N LEU A 23 11.26 -14.77 2.37
CA LEU A 23 12.53 -15.10 1.70
C LEU A 23 12.94 -13.99 0.72
N ILE A 24 12.00 -13.44 -0.05
CA ILE A 24 12.25 -12.33 -0.98
C ILE A 24 12.63 -11.07 -0.19
N ALA A 25 11.92 -10.77 0.91
CA ALA A 25 12.17 -9.61 1.75
C ALA A 25 13.55 -9.65 2.43
N THR A 26 14.03 -10.85 2.79
CA THR A 26 15.32 -11.07 3.45
C THR A 26 16.49 -10.93 2.48
N ASN A 27 16.33 -11.35 1.22
CA ASN A 27 17.43 -11.37 0.25
C ASN A 27 17.63 -10.01 -0.45
N GLN A 28 17.90 -8.95 0.32
CA GLN A 28 18.05 -7.59 -0.22
C GLN A 28 19.44 -7.32 -0.83
N PRO A 29 19.52 -6.55 -1.93
CA PRO A 29 20.78 -6.04 -2.43
C PRO A 29 21.31 -4.91 -1.52
N THR A 30 22.60 -4.63 -1.59
CA THR A 30 23.25 -3.56 -0.79
C THR A 30 22.59 -2.20 -0.99
N SER A 31 22.06 -1.91 -2.18
CA SER A 31 21.35 -0.66 -2.50
C SER A 31 20.05 -0.46 -1.69
N GLU A 32 19.46 -1.52 -1.14
CA GLU A 32 18.21 -1.48 -0.39
C GLU A 32 18.41 -1.81 1.10
N ARG A 33 19.65 -1.72 1.62
CA ARG A 33 19.98 -2.06 3.00
C ARG A 33 19.19 -1.26 4.05
N ASN A 34 18.74 -0.07 3.69
CA ASN A 34 17.99 0.84 4.57
C ASN A 34 16.48 0.54 4.59
N VAL A 35 15.99 -0.41 3.79
CA VAL A 35 14.58 -0.82 3.80
C VAL A 35 14.35 -1.79 4.96
N GLU A 36 13.64 -1.33 5.98
CA GLU A 36 13.27 -2.14 7.15
C GLU A 36 12.44 -3.36 6.73
N SER A 37 12.58 -4.49 7.44
CA SER A 37 11.86 -5.72 7.13
C SER A 37 10.35 -5.60 7.38
N GLU A 38 9.94 -4.82 8.38
CA GLU A 38 8.56 -4.68 8.83
C GLU A 38 7.63 -4.02 7.80
N VAL A 39 8.21 -3.20 6.90
CA VAL A 39 7.46 -2.52 5.83
C VAL A 39 7.40 -3.32 4.54
N LYS A 40 8.11 -4.45 4.46
CA LYS A 40 8.13 -5.30 3.26
C LYS A 40 6.92 -6.23 3.30
N PHE A 41 6.07 -6.10 2.30
CA PHE A 41 4.84 -6.87 2.15
C PHE A 41 4.93 -7.79 0.94
N ASN A 42 4.61 -7.28 -0.25
CA ASN A 42 4.65 -8.05 -1.49
C ASN A 42 5.58 -7.36 -2.49
N TYR A 43 6.43 -8.16 -3.13
CA TYR A 43 7.43 -7.68 -4.09
C TYR A 43 6.82 -6.96 -5.31
N PHE A 44 5.64 -7.37 -5.78
CA PHE A 44 5.02 -6.77 -6.97
C PHE A 44 4.19 -5.52 -6.66
N LEU A 45 3.85 -5.28 -5.39
CA LEU A 45 3.11 -4.09 -4.95
C LEU A 45 4.02 -2.97 -4.46
N GLN A 46 5.33 -3.23 -4.37
CA GLN A 46 6.31 -2.28 -3.84
C GLN A 46 7.51 -2.13 -4.77
N SER A 47 8.23 -1.02 -4.62
CA SER A 47 9.33 -0.59 -5.49
C SER A 47 10.71 -1.03 -5.03
N TRP A 48 10.84 -1.58 -3.81
CA TRP A 48 12.11 -2.13 -3.32
C TRP A 48 12.52 -3.37 -4.13
N LYS A 49 13.82 -3.65 -4.17
CA LYS A 49 14.39 -4.72 -4.98
C LYS A 49 14.86 -5.88 -4.12
N THR A 50 14.74 -7.09 -4.66
CA THR A 50 15.38 -8.30 -4.12
C THR A 50 16.60 -8.63 -4.95
N SER A 51 17.66 -9.12 -4.30
CA SER A 51 18.81 -9.69 -4.98
C SER A 51 18.38 -10.96 -5.72
N GLN A 52 18.86 -11.11 -6.96
CA GLN A 52 18.67 -12.33 -7.77
C GLN A 52 19.83 -13.32 -7.60
N VAL A 53 20.82 -12.93 -6.81
CA VAL A 53 22.04 -13.67 -6.48
C VAL A 53 21.98 -14.02 -4.99
N GLY A 54 22.29 -15.26 -4.61
CA GLY A 54 22.33 -15.71 -3.21
C GLY A 54 21.24 -16.71 -2.82
N LYS A 55 20.76 -16.62 -1.56
CA LYS A 55 19.98 -17.64 -0.83
C LYS A 55 18.51 -17.78 -1.24
N ILE A 56 18.11 -17.29 -2.42
CA ILE A 56 16.74 -17.49 -2.92
C ILE A 56 16.63 -18.88 -3.57
N PRO A 57 15.66 -19.71 -3.17
CA PRO A 57 15.38 -20.98 -3.82
C PRO A 57 15.14 -20.84 -5.32
N ARG A 58 15.61 -21.81 -6.11
CA ARG A 58 15.46 -21.82 -7.58
C ARG A 58 14.00 -21.64 -8.03
N THR A 59 13.05 -22.21 -7.29
CA THR A 59 11.61 -22.10 -7.56
C THR A 59 11.11 -20.65 -7.47
N ILE A 60 11.49 -19.92 -6.42
CA ILE A 60 11.09 -18.51 -6.23
C ILE A 60 11.76 -17.64 -7.30
N LYS A 61 13.04 -17.90 -7.60
CA LYS A 61 13.73 -17.21 -8.69
C LYS A 61 13.01 -17.42 -10.02
N GLY A 62 12.63 -18.66 -10.32
CA GLY A 62 11.81 -19.03 -11.47
C GLY A 62 10.52 -18.20 -11.52
N LEU A 63 9.76 -18.17 -10.42
CA LEU A 63 8.53 -17.40 -10.30
C LEU A 63 8.73 -15.91 -10.61
N LEU A 64 9.75 -15.28 -10.03
CA LEU A 64 10.07 -13.87 -10.29
C LEU A 64 10.49 -13.61 -11.74
N THR A 65 11.30 -14.51 -12.32
CA THR A 65 11.71 -14.41 -13.73
C THR A 65 10.54 -14.58 -14.69
N THR A 66 9.61 -15.51 -14.41
CA THR A 66 8.39 -15.70 -15.17
C THR A 66 7.51 -14.45 -15.09
N ALA A 67 7.25 -13.93 -13.89
CA ALA A 67 6.46 -12.71 -13.71
C ALA A 67 7.06 -11.52 -14.49
N LYS A 68 8.39 -11.36 -14.45
CA LYS A 68 9.09 -10.32 -15.23
C LYS A 68 8.98 -10.54 -16.73
N LYS A 69 9.16 -11.79 -17.21
CA LYS A 69 9.07 -12.15 -18.63
C LYS A 69 7.70 -11.81 -19.22
N PHE A 70 6.64 -12.01 -18.44
CA PHE A 70 5.26 -11.77 -18.84
C PHE A 70 4.75 -10.37 -18.42
N GLY A 71 5.65 -9.45 -18.04
CA GLY A 71 5.27 -8.07 -17.72
C GLY A 71 4.21 -7.95 -16.61
N LEU A 72 4.21 -8.88 -15.64
CA LEU A 72 3.20 -8.91 -14.58
C LEU A 72 3.26 -7.63 -13.74
N ARG A 73 2.15 -6.89 -13.68
CA ARG A 73 2.01 -5.70 -12.83
C ARG A 73 0.55 -5.46 -12.41
N PRO A 74 0.30 -4.75 -11.30
CA PRO A 74 -1.03 -4.25 -10.97
C PRO A 74 -1.49 -3.28 -12.07
N GLU A 75 -2.56 -3.61 -12.78
CA GLU A 75 -3.09 -2.77 -13.85
C GLU A 75 -4.62 -2.86 -13.90
N GLY A 76 -5.25 -1.71 -14.14
CA GLY A 76 -6.69 -1.55 -14.19
C GLY A 76 -7.05 -0.14 -14.64
N LEU A 77 -8.28 0.07 -15.11
CA LEU A 77 -8.74 1.41 -15.44
C LEU A 77 -9.18 2.14 -14.18
N ILE A 78 -10.01 1.50 -13.36
CA ILE A 78 -10.51 2.02 -12.09
C ILE A 78 -10.40 0.92 -11.04
N PHE A 79 -9.95 1.26 -9.84
CA PHE A 79 -9.92 0.37 -8.69
C PHE A 79 -10.89 0.86 -7.63
N SER A 80 -11.65 -0.07 -7.06
CA SER A 80 -12.47 0.18 -5.88
C SER A 80 -11.67 0.81 -4.73
N LYS A 81 -12.35 1.56 -3.87
CA LYS A 81 -11.72 2.20 -2.69
C LYS A 81 -11.08 1.16 -1.78
N GLU A 82 -11.68 -0.01 -1.62
CA GLU A 82 -11.16 -1.11 -0.80
C GLU A 82 -9.78 -1.56 -1.30
N ILE A 83 -9.64 -1.77 -2.61
CA ILE A 83 -8.36 -2.14 -3.22
C ILE A 83 -7.33 -1.03 -3.02
N ARG A 84 -7.68 0.22 -3.33
CA ARG A 84 -6.78 1.38 -3.16
C ARG A 84 -6.30 1.50 -1.72
N CYS A 85 -7.19 1.38 -0.74
CA CYS A 85 -6.87 1.47 0.68
C CYS A 85 -6.04 0.28 1.17
N SER A 86 -6.21 -0.92 0.61
CA SER A 86 -5.45 -2.11 1.00
C SER A 86 -4.00 -2.14 0.50
N MET A 87 -3.65 -1.29 -0.46
CA MET A 87 -2.28 -1.22 -0.99
C MET A 87 -1.26 -0.84 0.09
N PRO A 88 -0.03 -1.39 0.03
CA PRO A 88 1.05 -0.98 0.92
C PRO A 88 1.50 0.45 0.59
N ILE A 89 1.49 1.34 1.59
CA ILE A 89 1.88 2.76 1.37
C ILE A 89 3.40 2.93 1.29
N TRP A 90 4.14 2.18 2.10
CA TRP A 90 5.60 2.27 2.10
C TRP A 90 6.16 1.66 0.83
N TYR A 91 7.02 2.40 0.12
CA TYR A 91 7.59 1.97 -1.14
C TYR A 91 6.55 1.57 -2.19
N HIS A 92 5.35 2.15 -2.17
CA HIS A 92 4.28 1.86 -3.14
C HIS A 92 4.82 1.84 -4.59
N CYS A 93 4.48 0.81 -5.38
CA CYS A 93 5.07 0.57 -6.70
C CYS A 93 4.80 1.71 -7.70
N GLU A 94 3.60 2.31 -7.65
CA GLU A 94 3.17 3.37 -8.57
C GLU A 94 3.37 4.79 -8.00
N ALA A 95 3.98 4.94 -6.82
CA ALA A 95 4.20 6.26 -6.25
C ALA A 95 5.35 7.00 -6.95
N ASN A 96 5.30 8.33 -6.89
CA ASN A 96 6.38 9.17 -7.40
C ASN A 96 7.73 8.81 -6.73
N PRO A 97 8.87 8.79 -7.46
CA PRO A 97 10.20 8.54 -6.88
C PRO A 97 10.56 9.44 -5.68
N ARG A 98 9.91 10.60 -5.53
CA ARG A 98 9.99 11.47 -4.34
C ARG A 98 9.64 10.73 -3.04
N LEU A 99 8.69 9.78 -3.08
CA LEU A 99 8.27 9.00 -1.91
C LEU A 99 9.47 8.33 -1.22
N LYS A 100 10.35 7.65 -1.98
CA LYS A 100 11.52 6.95 -1.43
C LYS A 100 12.45 7.89 -0.66
N ARG A 101 12.58 9.15 -1.08
CA ARG A 101 13.38 10.16 -0.38
C ARG A 101 12.70 10.65 0.90
N MET A 102 11.37 10.73 0.89
CA MET A 102 10.57 11.21 2.00
C MET A 102 10.54 10.20 3.16
N ILE A 103 10.22 8.94 2.87
CA ILE A 103 9.94 7.92 3.90
C ILE A 103 11.17 7.53 4.74
N ASN A 104 12.39 7.83 4.30
CA ASN A 104 13.63 7.40 4.95
C ASN A 104 14.28 8.45 5.87
N ARG A 105 13.88 9.72 5.81
CA ARG A 105 14.67 10.82 6.38
C ARG A 105 14.07 11.50 7.60
N THR A 106 12.75 11.45 7.76
CA THR A 106 12.03 12.31 8.71
C THR A 106 11.59 11.54 9.95
N ARG A 107 11.72 12.18 11.13
CA ARG A 107 11.21 11.65 12.41
C ARG A 107 9.72 11.29 12.34
N ALA A 108 8.91 12.14 11.72
CA ALA A 108 7.49 11.86 11.50
C ALA A 108 7.26 10.56 10.70
N SER A 109 8.06 10.29 9.65
CA SER A 109 7.94 9.01 8.91
C SER A 109 8.40 7.80 9.72
N LEU A 110 9.37 7.96 10.61
CA LEU A 110 9.76 6.91 11.55
C LEU A 110 8.66 6.65 12.57
N CYS A 111 8.04 7.70 13.09
CA CYS A 111 6.92 7.63 14.02
C CYS A 111 5.70 6.94 13.39
N LEU A 112 5.31 7.37 12.18
CA LEU A 112 4.21 6.76 11.40
C LEU A 112 4.42 5.25 11.19
N ARG A 113 5.67 4.79 11.07
CA ARG A 113 6.01 3.37 10.89
C ARG A 113 6.04 2.59 12.20
N LYS A 114 6.70 3.12 13.23
CA LYS A 114 7.00 2.37 14.46
C LYS A 114 5.92 2.51 15.53
N GLN A 115 5.44 3.73 15.71
CA GLN A 115 4.47 4.10 16.73
C GLN A 115 3.04 3.92 16.20
N HIS A 116 2.70 4.61 15.12
CA HIS A 116 1.38 4.46 14.49
C HIS A 116 1.21 3.13 13.74
N LYS A 117 2.30 2.37 13.52
CA LYS A 117 2.31 1.04 12.87
C LYS A 117 1.59 0.99 11.52
N ILE A 118 1.59 2.10 10.79
CA ILE A 118 0.89 2.22 9.51
C ILE A 118 1.55 1.29 8.49
N LYS A 119 0.76 0.58 7.70
CA LYS A 119 1.20 -0.30 6.61
C LYS A 119 0.46 -0.02 5.31
N THR A 120 -0.80 0.40 5.39
CA THR A 120 -1.69 0.52 4.23
C THR A 120 -1.99 1.97 3.86
N VAL A 121 -2.43 2.19 2.62
CA VAL A 121 -2.89 3.50 2.13
C VAL A 121 -4.09 3.98 2.94
N GLY A 122 -5.03 3.11 3.29
CA GLY A 122 -6.23 3.48 4.05
C GLY A 122 -5.92 3.90 5.49
N GLU A 123 -4.97 3.25 6.15
CA GLU A 123 -4.48 3.71 7.46
C GLU A 123 -3.81 5.08 7.36
N MET A 124 -3.00 5.29 6.33
CA MET A 124 -2.37 6.59 6.08
C MET A 124 -3.42 7.69 5.81
N GLU A 125 -4.48 7.37 5.08
CA GLU A 125 -5.62 8.27 4.83
C GLU A 125 -6.28 8.71 6.13
N LYS A 126 -6.62 7.76 7.02
CA LYS A 126 -7.22 8.06 8.32
C LYS A 126 -6.39 9.03 9.14
N VAL A 127 -5.07 8.81 9.17
CA VAL A 127 -4.13 9.67 9.91
C VAL A 127 -3.99 11.05 9.25
N ALA A 128 -4.04 11.13 7.92
CA ALA A 128 -4.04 12.41 7.23
C ALA A 128 -5.36 13.19 7.43
N ASP A 129 -6.48 12.48 7.59
CA ASP A 129 -7.82 13.05 7.77
C ASP A 129 -8.01 13.74 9.12
N CYS A 130 -7.18 13.42 10.12
CA CYS A 130 -7.12 14.16 11.38
C CYS A 130 -6.86 15.66 11.16
N LEU A 131 -6.18 16.07 10.07
CA LEU A 131 -5.99 17.48 9.72
C LEU A 131 -7.29 18.21 9.35
N ASN A 132 -8.32 17.48 8.94
CA ASN A 132 -9.60 18.06 8.53
C ASN A 132 -10.58 18.15 9.71
N ASN A 133 -10.18 17.71 10.92
CA ASN A 133 -11.00 17.87 12.11
C ASN A 133 -11.20 19.38 12.37
N PRO A 134 -12.44 19.88 12.51
CA PRO A 134 -12.72 21.29 12.76
C PRO A 134 -12.04 21.88 13.99
N GLN A 135 -11.72 21.04 14.98
CA GLN A 135 -11.04 21.43 16.22
C GLN A 135 -9.51 21.37 16.10
N HIS A 136 -8.99 20.90 14.98
CA HIS A 136 -7.55 20.79 14.76
C HIS A 136 -6.93 22.15 14.49
N GLU A 137 -5.84 22.44 15.20
CA GLU A 137 -5.07 23.66 15.04
C GLU A 137 -3.71 23.36 14.40
N ASP A 138 -3.22 24.32 13.60
CA ASP A 138 -1.89 24.22 12.99
C ASP A 138 -0.79 24.62 13.99
N ASN A 139 -0.68 23.85 15.08
CA ASN A 139 0.38 24.00 16.07
C ASN A 139 0.76 22.65 16.72
N GLU A 140 1.88 22.63 17.44
CA GLU A 140 2.42 21.43 18.08
C GLU A 140 1.66 21.00 19.35
N MET A 141 0.87 21.91 19.93
CA MET A 141 0.15 21.71 21.20
C MET A 141 -1.36 21.58 20.99
N CYS A 142 -1.79 21.17 19.80
CA CYS A 142 -3.20 21.02 19.50
C CYS A 142 -3.81 19.97 20.42
N GLN A 143 -4.94 20.32 21.06
CA GLN A 143 -5.65 19.47 22.02
C GLN A 143 -6.93 18.87 21.42
N CYS A 144 -7.00 18.76 20.08
CA CYS A 144 -8.11 18.05 19.46
C CYS A 144 -8.04 16.56 19.80
N GLU A 145 -9.19 15.89 19.77
CA GLU A 145 -9.33 14.45 20.08
C GLU A 145 -8.26 13.61 19.37
N SER A 146 -8.09 13.79 18.06
CA SER A 146 -7.11 13.03 17.27
C SER A 146 -5.65 13.28 17.67
N CYS A 147 -5.29 14.50 18.08
CA CYS A 147 -3.94 14.80 18.56
C CYS A 147 -3.71 14.19 19.95
N CYS A 148 -4.70 14.24 20.83
CA CYS A 148 -4.64 13.61 22.14
C CYS A 148 -4.52 12.09 22.03
N GLU A 149 -5.40 11.43 21.26
CA GLU A 149 -5.36 9.98 21.01
C GLU A 149 -4.01 9.53 20.43
N ALA A 150 -3.44 10.31 19.51
CA ALA A 150 -2.12 10.01 18.97
C ALA A 150 -1.01 10.16 20.01
N GLY A 151 -1.16 11.06 20.97
CA GLY A 151 -0.21 11.29 22.07
C GLY A 151 -0.36 10.32 23.24
N ASP A 152 -1.48 9.59 23.32
CA ASP A 152 -1.74 8.62 24.39
C ASP A 152 -0.75 7.46 24.37
N ILE A 153 -0.65 6.75 25.51
CA ILE A 153 0.33 5.68 25.76
C ILE A 153 0.32 4.58 24.67
N GLU A 154 -0.83 4.35 24.01
CA GLU A 154 -0.95 3.32 22.99
C GLU A 154 -0.14 3.62 21.72
N ILE A 155 -0.11 4.89 21.30
CA ILE A 155 0.61 5.34 20.10
C ILE A 155 1.94 6.00 20.52
N ASP A 156 1.96 6.77 21.60
CA ASP A 156 3.13 7.47 22.11
C ASP A 156 3.77 8.37 21.03
N CYS A 157 2.94 9.16 20.34
CA CYS A 157 3.39 10.10 19.33
C CYS A 157 3.73 11.46 19.98
N PRO A 158 5.01 11.89 19.96
CA PRO A 158 5.40 13.14 20.60
C PRO A 158 4.95 14.39 19.83
N ARG A 159 4.70 14.26 18.52
CA ARG A 159 4.34 15.36 17.61
C ARG A 159 3.26 14.90 16.61
N PRO A 160 2.00 14.72 17.02
CA PRO A 160 0.91 14.22 16.18
C PRO A 160 0.70 15.06 14.91
N HIS A 161 0.69 16.38 15.08
CA HIS A 161 0.49 17.33 13.97
C HIS A 161 1.48 17.11 12.82
N GLU A 162 2.77 16.90 13.11
CA GLU A 162 3.78 16.63 12.08
C GLU A 162 3.55 15.28 11.39
N CYS A 163 3.09 14.27 12.14
CA CYS A 163 2.75 12.97 11.58
C CYS A 163 1.56 13.07 10.62
N PHE A 164 0.54 13.85 10.96
CA PHE A 164 -0.63 14.06 10.09
C PHE A 164 -0.27 14.83 8.82
N LYS A 165 0.50 15.93 8.93
CA LYS A 165 1.05 16.64 7.77
C LYS A 165 1.90 15.73 6.90
N ARG A 166 2.73 14.89 7.53
CA ARG A 166 3.59 13.96 6.82
C ARG A 166 2.79 12.86 6.11
N ALA A 167 1.74 12.35 6.73
CA ALA A 167 0.84 11.37 6.15
C ALA A 167 0.19 11.91 4.87
N LYS A 168 -0.35 13.14 4.94
CA LYS A 168 -0.89 13.84 3.76
C LYS A 168 0.14 13.99 2.63
N GLN A 169 1.33 14.49 2.95
CA GLN A 169 2.41 14.62 1.95
C GLN A 169 2.79 13.29 1.29
N ILE A 170 2.76 12.18 2.05
CA ILE A 170 3.03 10.84 1.51
C ILE A 170 1.91 10.41 0.56
N LEU A 171 0.64 10.62 0.93
CA LEU A 171 -0.52 10.33 0.06
C LEU A 171 -0.49 11.15 -1.23
N ASP A 172 -0.10 12.42 -1.15
CA ASP A 172 0.03 13.31 -2.32
C ASP A 172 1.07 12.82 -3.35
N THR A 173 1.91 11.83 -3.02
CA THR A 173 2.82 11.18 -3.98
C THR A 173 2.18 10.08 -4.82
N LEU A 174 0.98 9.65 -4.45
CA LEU A 174 0.22 8.63 -5.17
C LEU A 174 -0.45 9.26 -6.39
N PRO A 175 -0.41 8.59 -7.55
CA PRO A 175 -1.18 9.03 -8.70
C PRO A 175 -2.69 8.88 -8.42
N PRO A 176 -3.57 9.65 -9.10
CA PRO A 176 -5.02 9.62 -8.87
C PRO A 176 -5.61 8.19 -8.87
N LYS A 177 -5.13 7.34 -9.77
CA LYS A 177 -5.52 5.94 -9.88
C LYS A 177 -5.39 5.11 -8.59
N TRP A 178 -4.43 5.48 -7.73
CA TRP A 178 -4.16 4.78 -6.47
C TRP A 178 -4.45 5.65 -5.25
N HIS A 179 -4.90 6.89 -5.46
CA HIS A 179 -5.21 7.79 -4.36
C HIS A 179 -6.60 7.44 -3.78
N PRO A 180 -6.74 7.28 -2.45
CA PRO A 180 -7.97 6.76 -1.85
C PRO A 180 -9.17 7.73 -1.98
N LYS A 181 -8.90 9.04 -2.05
CA LYS A 181 -9.91 10.09 -2.25
C LYS A 181 -10.28 10.39 -3.69
N THR A 182 -9.70 9.70 -4.67
CA THR A 182 -10.10 9.94 -6.06
C THR A 182 -11.53 9.45 -6.27
N LEU A 183 -12.42 10.36 -6.62
CA LEU A 183 -13.80 10.06 -6.95
C LEU A 183 -13.87 9.66 -8.42
N TYR A 184 -14.50 8.51 -8.67
CA TYR A 184 -14.87 8.10 -10.02
C TYR A 184 -16.40 8.21 -10.14
N PRO A 185 -16.94 8.83 -11.20
CA PRO A 185 -18.39 9.03 -11.35
C PRO A 185 -19.23 7.76 -11.17
N ILE A 186 -18.63 6.60 -11.46
CA ILE A 186 -19.28 5.29 -11.45
C ILE A 186 -19.38 4.72 -10.01
N GLU A 187 -18.57 5.17 -9.05
CA GLU A 187 -18.64 4.72 -7.64
C GLU A 187 -19.89 5.26 -6.92
N GLU A 188 -20.46 6.40 -7.35
CA GLU A 188 -21.68 6.96 -6.77
C GLU A 188 -22.94 6.18 -7.18
N GLU A 189 -22.97 5.61 -8.38
CA GLU A 189 -24.13 4.89 -8.93
C GLU A 189 -24.27 3.46 -8.39
N ALA A 190 -23.15 2.82 -8.01
CA ALA A 190 -23.13 1.43 -7.54
C ALA A 190 -23.80 1.22 -6.16
N ASN A 191 -23.92 2.27 -5.34
CA ASN A 191 -24.53 2.19 -4.00
C ASN A 191 -26.06 2.15 -4.02
N ASN A 192 -26.72 2.29 -5.18
CA ASN A 192 -28.17 2.47 -5.26
C ASN A 192 -28.97 1.28 -5.80
N ASN A 193 -28.35 0.17 -6.23
CA ASN A 193 -29.08 -0.91 -6.90
C ASN A 193 -28.89 -2.29 -6.23
N GLU A 194 -29.78 -2.59 -5.27
CA GLU A 194 -30.10 -3.97 -4.87
C GLU A 194 -31.09 -4.57 -5.90
N GLN A 195 -30.59 -5.31 -6.89
CA GLN A 195 -31.43 -6.26 -7.64
C GLN A 195 -30.61 -7.39 -8.26
N ASN A 196 -31.11 -8.61 -8.05
CA ASN A 196 -30.55 -9.90 -8.46
C ASN A 196 -30.66 -10.15 -9.98
N GLU A 197 -30.01 -9.33 -10.80
CA GLU A 197 -29.80 -9.61 -12.22
C GLU A 197 -28.34 -9.33 -12.59
N ILE A 198 -27.67 -10.29 -13.25
CA ILE A 198 -26.29 -10.14 -13.70
C ILE A 198 -26.30 -9.31 -15.00
N TRP A 199 -26.46 -8.00 -14.85
CA TRP A 199 -26.30 -7.06 -15.96
C TRP A 199 -24.81 -6.97 -16.34
N PHE A 200 -24.53 -6.75 -17.63
CA PHE A 200 -23.18 -6.40 -18.09
C PHE A 200 -22.75 -5.12 -17.36
N LYS A 201 -21.83 -5.25 -16.40
CA LYS A 201 -21.20 -4.11 -15.74
C LYS A 201 -20.32 -3.41 -16.77
N LYS A 202 -20.84 -2.31 -17.32
CA LYS A 202 -20.07 -1.38 -18.17
C LYS A 202 -18.94 -0.70 -17.36
N ASP A 203 -19.09 -0.76 -16.05
CA ASP A 203 -18.27 -0.23 -14.98
C ASP A 203 -16.92 -0.95 -15.02
N MET A 204 -15.89 -0.28 -15.52
CA MET A 204 -14.52 -0.81 -15.62
C MET A 204 -13.81 -0.85 -14.24
N ILE A 205 -14.58 -0.97 -13.16
CA ILE A 205 -14.12 -0.99 -11.77
C ILE A 205 -13.71 -2.40 -11.38
N ILE A 206 -12.46 -2.54 -10.95
CA ILE A 206 -11.96 -3.77 -10.35
C ILE A 206 -12.30 -3.77 -8.87
N ASN A 207 -13.08 -4.77 -8.48
CA ASN A 207 -13.47 -5.07 -7.10
C ASN A 207 -12.77 -6.35 -6.64
N GLY A 208 -12.74 -6.58 -5.33
CA GLY A 208 -12.17 -7.80 -4.73
C GLY A 208 -10.90 -7.51 -3.93
N ASN A 209 -9.87 -8.34 -4.12
CA ASN A 209 -8.61 -8.24 -3.39
C ASN A 209 -7.46 -7.73 -4.27
N LEU A 210 -6.32 -7.42 -3.65
CA LEU A 210 -5.13 -6.95 -4.36
C LEU A 210 -4.65 -7.89 -5.47
N GLY A 211 -4.88 -9.19 -5.34
CA GLY A 211 -4.58 -10.19 -6.35
C GLY A 211 -5.35 -9.99 -7.66
N ASP A 212 -6.57 -9.44 -7.58
CA ASP A 212 -7.44 -9.19 -8.73
C ASP A 212 -6.96 -8.00 -9.57
N THR A 213 -5.98 -7.24 -9.07
CA THR A 213 -5.36 -6.12 -9.80
C THR A 213 -4.28 -6.57 -10.79
N PHE A 214 -3.70 -7.76 -10.64
CA PHE A 214 -2.58 -8.15 -11.48
C PHE A 214 -3.01 -8.49 -12.91
N ARG A 215 -2.28 -7.96 -13.88
CA ARG A 215 -2.42 -8.24 -15.31
C ARG A 215 -1.07 -8.62 -15.91
N ILE A 216 -1.12 -9.38 -16.99
CA ILE A 216 0.04 -9.83 -17.77
C ILE A 216 0.09 -8.98 -19.03
N PHE A 217 1.26 -8.44 -19.34
CA PHE A 217 1.54 -7.71 -20.57
C PHE A 217 2.66 -8.45 -21.29
N THR A 218 2.27 -9.22 -22.30
CA THR A 218 3.21 -9.79 -23.26
C THR A 218 3.40 -8.78 -24.39
N GLU A 219 4.63 -8.30 -24.56
CA GLU A 219 5.10 -7.79 -25.85
C GLU A 219 5.44 -8.97 -26.77
#